data_AF-A0A738XED0-F1
#
_entry.id   AF-A0A738XED0-F1
#
_cell.length_a   1.000
_cell.length_b   1.000
_cell.length_c   1.000
_cell.angle_alpha   90.00
_cell.angle_beta   90.00
_cell.angle_gamma   90.00
#
_symmetry.space_group_name_H-M   'P 1'
#
loop_
_entity.id
_entity.type
_entity.pdbx_description
1 polymer ?
#
loop_
_entity_poly.entity_id
_entity_poly.type
_entity_poly.pdbx_seq_one_letter_code
_entity_poly.pdbx_strand_id
1 'polypeptide(L)'
;MLDLFADEEPWQESLAPGAVVLRRFAFRAAQSLLDDIRFVASQSPFRQMVTPGGYTMSVAMTNCGELGWTTNRHGYCYSERDPLTDKPWPALPLSFASVCRQAALAAGYENFQPDACLINRYAPGAKLSLHQDKDEPDLRAPIVSVSLGVPAVFQFGGLHRSDPLQRILLEHGDIVVWGSESRLFYHGIQTLKAGFHPMTGEFRYNLTFRQAAEKE
;
A
#
# COMPACT_ATOMS: atom_id res chain seq x y z
N MET A 1 -0.13 4.35 26.84
CA MET A 1 1.34 4.41 26.70
C MET A 1 1.60 5.57 25.77
N LEU A 2 2.08 6.69 26.30
CA LEU A 2 2.51 7.83 25.47
C LEU A 2 3.59 7.31 24.54
N ASP A 3 3.40 7.51 23.24
CA ASP A 3 4.39 7.14 22.24
C ASP A 3 5.61 8.05 22.45
N LEU A 4 6.63 7.50 23.12
CA LEU A 4 7.82 8.23 23.58
C LEU A 4 8.60 8.87 22.43
N PHE A 5 8.21 8.56 21.19
CA PHE A 5 8.87 8.98 19.96
C PHE A 5 7.95 9.73 18.99
N ALA A 6 6.74 10.14 19.41
CA ALA A 6 5.83 10.90 18.55
C ALA A 6 6.43 12.21 18.00
N ASP A 7 7.47 12.74 18.66
CA ASP A 7 8.17 13.98 18.31
C ASP A 7 9.48 13.78 17.55
N GLU A 8 9.93 12.55 17.24
CA GLU A 8 11.12 12.40 16.40
C GLU A 8 10.80 12.75 14.94
N GLU A 9 11.70 13.54 14.34
CA GLU A 9 11.58 13.94 12.95
C GLU A 9 11.70 12.74 11.99
N PRO A 10 10.98 12.74 10.85
CA PRO A 10 11.11 11.69 9.84
C PRO A 10 12.55 11.50 9.37
N TRP A 11 12.96 10.24 9.16
CA TRP A 11 14.26 9.91 8.59
C TRP A 11 14.15 8.89 7.46
N GLN A 12 15.23 8.72 6.70
CA GLN A 12 15.28 7.84 5.54
C GLN A 12 16.30 6.72 5.74
N GLU A 13 15.90 5.49 5.38
CA GLU A 13 16.74 4.30 5.34
C GLU A 13 16.83 3.77 3.91
N SER A 14 18.02 3.43 3.44
CA SER A 14 18.19 2.69 2.19
C SER A 14 17.72 1.25 2.37
N LEU A 15 16.86 0.76 1.48
CA LEU A 15 16.35 -0.62 1.50
C LEU A 15 17.02 -1.50 0.44
N ALA A 16 17.12 -0.98 -0.79
CA ALA A 16 17.77 -1.62 -1.93
C ALA A 16 18.04 -0.54 -3.01
N PRO A 17 18.78 -0.84 -4.09
CA PRO A 17 18.84 0.05 -5.23
C PRO A 17 17.44 0.43 -5.75
N GLY A 18 17.11 1.72 -5.73
CA GLY A 18 15.78 2.22 -6.08
C GLY A 18 14.69 2.01 -5.02
N ALA A 19 15.05 1.62 -3.78
CA ALA A 19 14.09 1.47 -2.69
C ALA A 19 14.56 2.13 -1.38
N VAL A 20 13.63 2.82 -0.72
CA VAL A 20 13.86 3.50 0.56
C VAL A 20 12.69 3.28 1.52
N VAL A 21 12.98 3.34 2.81
CA VAL A 21 11.97 3.47 3.87
C VAL A 21 12.05 4.89 4.42
N LEU A 22 10.95 5.64 4.32
CA LEU A 22 10.75 6.96 4.90
C LEU A 22 9.97 6.79 6.20
N ARG A 23 10.68 6.81 7.32
CA ARG A 23 10.15 6.51 8.64
C ARG A 23 9.31 7.66 9.14
N ARG A 24 8.11 7.35 9.67
CA ARG A 24 7.13 8.31 10.18
C ARG A 24 6.73 9.45 9.23
N PHE A 25 7.04 9.31 7.94
CA PHE A 25 6.83 10.38 6.96
C PHE A 25 5.36 10.78 6.82
N ALA A 26 4.43 9.84 6.98
CA ALA A 26 2.99 10.08 6.97
C ALA A 26 2.39 10.33 8.37
N PHE A 27 3.18 10.37 9.45
CA PHE A 27 2.69 10.43 10.84
C PHE A 27 1.77 11.63 11.07
N ARG A 28 2.21 12.84 10.65
CA ARG A 28 1.39 14.07 10.78
C ARG A 28 0.14 14.08 9.90
N ALA A 29 0.14 13.33 8.81
CA ALA A 29 -1.00 13.21 7.90
C ALA A 29 -1.96 12.07 8.26
N ALA A 30 -1.59 11.21 9.21
CA ALA A 30 -2.27 9.94 9.46
C ALA A 30 -3.76 10.07 9.78
N GLN A 31 -4.15 11.11 10.53
CA GLN A 31 -5.56 11.34 10.86
C GLN A 31 -6.37 11.62 9.58
N SER A 32 -5.92 12.55 8.74
CA SER A 32 -6.56 12.87 7.47
C SER A 32 -6.59 11.67 6.53
N LEU A 33 -5.51 10.89 6.46
CA LEU A 33 -5.48 9.67 5.66
C LEU A 33 -6.52 8.65 6.16
N LEU A 34 -6.65 8.46 7.47
CA LEU A 34 -7.64 7.54 8.05
C LEU A 34 -9.07 8.02 7.84
N ASP A 35 -9.31 9.33 7.87
CA ASP A 35 -10.61 9.93 7.58
C ASP A 35 -11.02 9.68 6.12
N ASP A 36 -10.09 9.88 5.19
CA ASP A 36 -10.28 9.63 3.77
C ASP A 36 -10.42 8.13 3.44
N ILE A 37 -9.71 7.24 4.16
CA ILE A 37 -9.97 5.78 4.08
C ILE A 37 -11.43 5.48 4.42
N ARG A 38 -11.98 6.08 5.48
CA ARG A 38 -13.38 5.86 5.88
C ARG A 38 -14.34 6.42 4.84
N PHE A 39 -14.04 7.57 4.25
CA PHE A 39 -14.82 8.15 3.17
C PHE A 39 -14.84 7.27 1.91
N VAL A 40 -13.67 6.80 1.45
CA VAL A 40 -13.57 5.86 0.32
C VAL A 40 -14.35 4.58 0.62
N ALA A 41 -14.15 3.99 1.80
CA ALA A 41 -14.81 2.75 2.20
C ALA A 41 -16.34 2.89 2.37
N SER A 42 -16.86 4.11 2.57
CA SER A 42 -18.31 4.35 2.61
C SER A 42 -18.97 4.26 1.23
N GLN A 43 -18.19 4.44 0.16
CA GLN A 43 -18.66 4.40 -1.23
C GLN A 43 -18.30 3.07 -1.92
N SER A 44 -17.06 2.61 -1.74
CA SER A 44 -16.57 1.31 -2.19
C SER A 44 -16.10 0.51 -0.97
N PRO A 45 -16.96 -0.34 -0.39
CA PRO A 45 -16.65 -1.05 0.85
C PRO A 45 -15.46 -1.98 0.75
N PHE A 46 -14.73 -2.14 1.85
CA PHE A 46 -13.72 -3.19 1.98
C PHE A 46 -14.34 -4.57 1.76
N ARG A 47 -13.70 -5.41 0.94
CA ARG A 47 -14.03 -6.84 0.79
C ARG A 47 -12.79 -7.71 0.74
N GLN A 48 -12.92 -8.95 1.17
CA GLN A 48 -11.91 -9.96 0.92
C GLN A 48 -12.09 -10.50 -0.50
N MET A 49 -11.12 -10.24 -1.37
CA MET A 49 -11.18 -10.70 -2.76
C MET A 49 -10.91 -12.20 -2.86
N VAL A 50 -11.44 -12.84 -3.90
CA VAL A 50 -11.17 -14.25 -4.22
C VAL A 50 -10.09 -14.28 -5.30
N THR A 51 -8.98 -14.96 -5.04
CA THR A 51 -7.89 -15.13 -6.01
C THR A 51 -8.34 -15.98 -7.19
N PRO A 52 -7.66 -15.94 -8.35
CA PRO A 52 -7.96 -16.80 -9.50
C PRO A 52 -7.96 -18.30 -9.17
N GLY A 53 -7.20 -18.71 -8.14
CA GLY A 53 -7.18 -20.08 -7.62
C GLY A 53 -8.35 -20.45 -6.70
N GLY A 54 -9.33 -19.56 -6.49
CA GLY A 54 -10.51 -19.80 -5.65
C GLY A 54 -10.31 -19.54 -4.15
N TYR A 55 -9.13 -19.07 -3.73
CA TYR A 55 -8.86 -18.78 -2.32
C TYR A 55 -9.29 -17.36 -1.95
N THR A 56 -10.02 -17.22 -0.84
CA THR A 56 -10.35 -15.91 -0.27
C THR A 56 -9.13 -15.31 0.42
N MET A 57 -8.77 -14.08 0.06
CA MET A 57 -7.66 -13.36 0.67
C MET A 57 -8.00 -12.97 2.11
N SER A 58 -7.06 -13.15 3.03
CA SER A 58 -7.26 -12.72 4.42
C SER A 58 -7.32 -11.20 4.59
N VAL A 59 -6.67 -10.46 3.68
CA VAL A 59 -6.67 -8.99 3.64
C VAL A 59 -7.96 -8.51 2.98
N ALA A 60 -8.63 -7.53 3.59
CA ALA A 60 -9.77 -6.86 2.97
C ALA A 60 -9.27 -5.64 2.18
N MET A 61 -9.82 -5.43 0.99
CA MET A 61 -9.34 -4.45 0.02
C MET A 61 -10.47 -3.58 -0.51
N THR A 62 -10.15 -2.32 -0.80
CA THR A 62 -10.92 -1.40 -1.66
C THR A 62 -9.95 -0.50 -2.43
N ASN A 63 -10.44 0.35 -3.33
CA ASN A 63 -9.60 1.22 -4.14
C ASN A 63 -10.15 2.65 -4.22
N CYS A 64 -9.29 3.59 -4.61
CA CYS A 64 -9.66 4.92 -5.09
C CYS A 64 -8.69 5.36 -6.19
N GLY A 65 -9.11 6.34 -7.00
CA GLY A 65 -8.41 6.76 -8.22
C GLY A 65 -9.21 6.44 -9.49
N GLU A 66 -8.59 6.67 -10.64
CA GLU A 66 -9.16 6.33 -11.95
C GLU A 66 -9.27 4.82 -12.11
N LEU A 67 -8.31 4.09 -11.55
CA LEU A 67 -8.24 2.63 -11.63
C LEU A 67 -8.14 2.00 -10.23
N GLY A 68 -8.78 0.84 -10.09
CA GLY A 68 -8.68 0.00 -8.89
C GLY A 68 -8.24 -1.41 -9.24
N TRP A 69 -7.31 -1.95 -8.44
CA TRP A 69 -6.88 -3.33 -8.58
C TRP A 69 -7.99 -4.26 -8.09
N THR A 70 -8.31 -5.29 -8.86
CA THR A 70 -9.33 -6.27 -8.53
C THR A 70 -8.99 -7.65 -9.08
N THR A 71 -9.67 -8.67 -8.57
CA THR A 71 -9.65 -10.01 -9.14
C THR A 71 -10.88 -10.23 -10.00
N ASN A 72 -10.75 -11.02 -11.07
CA ASN A 72 -11.87 -11.55 -11.83
C ASN A 72 -11.57 -13.01 -12.26
N ARG A 73 -12.49 -13.63 -13.01
CA ARG A 73 -12.36 -15.03 -13.46
C ARG A 73 -11.15 -15.29 -14.39
N HIS A 74 -10.54 -14.24 -14.94
CA HIS A 74 -9.42 -14.30 -15.87
C HIS A 74 -8.07 -13.96 -15.23
N GLY A 75 -8.05 -13.42 -14.00
CA GLY A 75 -6.82 -13.05 -13.33
C GLY A 75 -6.96 -11.82 -12.42
N TYR A 76 -5.82 -11.18 -12.20
CA TYR A 76 -5.72 -9.86 -11.56
C TYR A 76 -5.78 -8.78 -12.64
N CYS A 77 -6.47 -7.67 -12.39
CA CYS A 77 -6.56 -6.57 -13.34
C CYS A 77 -6.85 -5.23 -12.65
N TYR A 78 -6.54 -4.15 -13.36
CA TYR A 78 -7.07 -2.83 -13.06
C TYR A 78 -8.40 -2.61 -13.77
N SER A 79 -9.33 -1.93 -13.11
CA SER A 79 -10.64 -1.58 -13.67
C SER A 79 -11.06 -0.19 -13.19
N GLU A 80 -11.78 0.56 -14.03
CA GLU A 80 -12.37 1.86 -13.68
C GLU A 80 -13.56 1.74 -12.73
N ARG A 81 -14.21 0.57 -12.68
CA ARG A 81 -15.43 0.35 -11.91
C ARG A 81 -15.22 -0.69 -10.82
N ASP A 82 -15.79 -0.43 -9.66
CA ASP A 82 -15.87 -1.36 -8.56
C ASP A 82 -16.85 -2.49 -8.90
N PRO A 83 -16.41 -3.76 -9.00
CA PRO A 83 -17.30 -4.87 -9.36
C PRO A 83 -18.31 -5.23 -8.26
N LEU A 84 -18.19 -4.69 -7.04
CA LEU A 84 -19.18 -4.90 -5.98
C LEU A 84 -20.35 -3.92 -6.10
N THR A 85 -20.07 -2.66 -6.46
CA THR A 85 -21.08 -1.59 -6.47
C THR A 85 -21.55 -1.23 -7.87
N ASP A 86 -20.85 -1.71 -8.91
CA ASP A 86 -21.05 -1.34 -10.31
C ASP A 86 -21.00 0.19 -10.51
N LYS A 87 -20.08 0.86 -9.82
CA LYS A 87 -19.86 2.31 -9.91
C LYS A 87 -18.37 2.58 -10.11
N PRO A 88 -17.98 3.74 -10.67
CA PRO A 88 -16.59 4.16 -10.64
C PRO A 88 -16.02 4.10 -9.22
N TRP A 89 -14.73 3.81 -9.08
CA TRP A 89 -14.06 3.94 -7.80
C TRP A 89 -14.15 5.39 -7.30
N PRO A 90 -14.16 5.62 -5.98
CA PRO A 90 -14.04 6.97 -5.43
C PRO A 90 -12.78 7.67 -5.97
N ALA A 91 -12.88 8.97 -6.25
CA ALA A 91 -11.73 9.75 -6.70
C ALA A 91 -10.58 9.69 -5.68
N LEU A 92 -9.34 9.81 -6.15
CA LEU A 92 -8.16 9.82 -5.29
C LEU A 92 -8.23 11.03 -4.33
N PRO A 93 -8.27 10.83 -3.00
CA PRO A 93 -8.34 11.93 -2.05
C PRO A 93 -7.12 12.86 -2.14
N LEU A 94 -7.31 14.16 -1.88
CA LEU A 94 -6.21 15.12 -1.93
C LEU A 94 -5.14 14.84 -0.87
N SER A 95 -5.51 14.35 0.31
CA SER A 95 -4.54 13.97 1.34
C SER A 95 -3.64 12.81 0.88
N PHE A 96 -4.22 11.84 0.16
CA PHE A 96 -3.52 10.70 -0.41
C PHE A 96 -2.54 11.16 -1.49
N ALA A 97 -3.03 11.94 -2.45
CA ALA A 97 -2.21 12.48 -3.53
C ALA A 97 -1.04 13.32 -3.01
N SER A 98 -1.28 14.16 -1.99
CA SER A 98 -0.27 14.99 -1.37
C SER A 98 0.84 14.17 -0.69
N VAL A 99 0.47 13.20 0.16
CA VAL A 99 1.45 12.32 0.83
C VAL A 99 2.22 11.48 -0.17
N CYS A 100 1.54 10.92 -1.17
CA CYS A 100 2.18 10.14 -2.22
C CYS A 100 3.22 10.96 -2.99
N ARG A 101 2.86 12.18 -3.42
CA ARG A 101 3.77 13.07 -4.16
C ARG A 101 5.00 13.45 -3.32
N GLN A 102 4.79 13.80 -2.05
CA GLN A 102 5.89 14.17 -1.15
C GLN A 102 6.85 13.00 -0.91
N ALA A 103 6.31 11.79 -0.70
CA ALA A 103 7.12 10.59 -0.50
C ALA A 103 7.88 10.19 -1.77
N ALA A 104 7.24 10.25 -2.94
CA ALA A 104 7.88 9.96 -4.21
C ALA A 104 9.02 10.95 -4.50
N LEU A 105 8.79 12.25 -4.26
CA LEU A 105 9.82 13.28 -4.38
C LEU A 105 11.00 13.00 -3.45
N ALA A 106 10.75 12.72 -2.16
CA ALA A 106 11.80 12.40 -1.19
C ALA A 106 12.61 11.15 -1.58
N ALA A 107 11.98 10.18 -2.25
CA ALA A 107 12.60 8.96 -2.75
C ALA A 107 13.28 9.10 -4.13
N GLY A 108 13.26 10.29 -4.75
CA GLY A 108 13.89 10.56 -6.06
C GLY A 108 13.01 10.24 -7.28
N TYR A 109 11.70 10.12 -7.09
CA TYR A 109 10.72 9.84 -8.15
C TYR A 109 9.79 11.04 -8.40
N GLU A 110 10.36 12.17 -8.80
CA GLU A 110 9.69 13.48 -8.88
C GLU A 110 8.49 13.54 -9.83
N ASN A 111 8.51 12.71 -10.87
CA ASN A 111 7.49 12.68 -11.92
C ASN A 111 6.39 11.64 -11.68
N PHE A 112 6.39 10.97 -10.52
CA PHE A 112 5.38 9.96 -10.23
C PHE A 112 4.00 10.60 -10.06
N GLN A 113 3.03 10.13 -10.84
CA GLN A 113 1.64 10.56 -10.81
C GLN A 113 0.77 9.31 -10.71
N PRO A 114 0.29 8.95 -9.50
CA PRO A 114 -0.55 7.79 -9.33
C PRO A 114 -1.95 8.04 -9.87
N ASP A 115 -2.47 7.07 -10.61
CA ASP A 115 -3.87 7.00 -11.07
C ASP A 115 -4.68 5.96 -10.27
N ALA A 116 -3.99 5.14 -9.46
CA ALA A 116 -4.57 4.07 -8.68
C ALA A 116 -4.01 4.04 -7.25
N CYS A 117 -4.90 3.83 -6.28
CA CYS A 117 -4.54 3.54 -4.90
C CYS A 117 -5.33 2.33 -4.39
N LEU A 118 -4.62 1.24 -4.11
CA LEU A 118 -5.15 0.08 -3.41
C LEU A 118 -5.10 0.32 -1.90
N ILE A 119 -6.23 0.16 -1.22
CA ILE A 119 -6.35 0.29 0.22
C ILE A 119 -6.49 -1.11 0.82
N ASN A 120 -5.49 -1.53 1.59
CA ASN A 120 -5.47 -2.80 2.29
C ASN A 120 -5.84 -2.61 3.77
N ARG A 121 -6.73 -3.45 4.31
CA ARG A 121 -7.04 -3.57 5.75
C ARG A 121 -6.70 -4.96 6.25
N TYR A 122 -5.80 -5.03 7.23
CA TYR A 122 -5.33 -6.25 7.86
C TYR A 122 -5.92 -6.34 9.27
N ALA A 123 -6.69 -7.40 9.53
CA ALA A 123 -7.06 -7.83 10.88
C ALA A 123 -5.94 -8.70 11.49
N PRO A 124 -5.92 -8.95 12.81
CA PRO A 124 -5.05 -9.96 13.40
C PRO A 124 -5.16 -11.30 12.67
N GLY A 125 -4.02 -11.88 12.30
CA GLY A 125 -3.96 -13.11 11.51
C GLY A 125 -3.97 -12.91 9.99
N ALA A 126 -4.27 -11.71 9.48
CA ALA A 126 -4.19 -11.43 8.05
C ALA A 126 -2.74 -11.36 7.57
N LYS A 127 -2.48 -11.83 6.34
CA LYS A 127 -1.16 -11.85 5.70
C LYS A 127 -1.29 -11.64 4.20
N LEU A 128 -0.19 -11.20 3.58
CA LEU A 128 -0.06 -11.13 2.14
C LEU A 128 1.22 -11.88 1.73
N SER A 129 1.04 -13.05 1.12
CA SER A 129 2.15 -13.91 0.68
C SER A 129 3.07 -13.18 -0.29
N LEU A 130 4.32 -13.66 -0.43
CA LEU A 130 5.26 -13.10 -1.40
C LEU A 130 4.66 -13.03 -2.81
N HIS A 131 4.71 -11.85 -3.42
CA HIS A 131 4.23 -11.56 -4.77
C HIS A 131 5.08 -10.44 -5.38
N GLN A 132 4.86 -10.18 -6.68
CA GLN A 132 5.38 -9.02 -7.39
C GLN A 132 4.18 -8.20 -7.85
N ASP A 133 4.32 -6.89 -7.81
CA ASP A 133 3.38 -5.97 -8.45
C ASP A 133 3.84 -5.82 -9.89
N LYS A 134 3.17 -6.52 -10.81
CA LYS A 134 3.55 -6.61 -12.23
C LYS A 134 2.36 -6.48 -13.18
N ASP A 135 1.23 -6.01 -12.64
CA ASP A 135 -0.01 -5.84 -13.39
C ASP A 135 -0.08 -4.42 -14.00
N GLU A 136 0.90 -3.56 -13.71
CA GLU A 136 1.02 -2.22 -14.28
C GLU A 136 1.78 -2.25 -15.61
N PRO A 137 1.34 -1.49 -16.63
CA PRO A 137 1.99 -1.47 -17.94
C PRO A 137 3.35 -0.75 -17.93
N ASP A 138 3.47 0.36 -17.17
CA ASP A 138 4.72 1.14 -17.09
C ASP A 138 5.49 0.83 -15.80
N LEU A 139 6.47 -0.06 -15.91
CA LEU A 139 7.34 -0.45 -14.80
C LEU A 139 8.42 0.59 -14.45
N ARG A 140 8.46 1.75 -15.12
CA ARG A 140 9.32 2.87 -14.70
C ARG A 140 8.72 3.61 -13.51
N ALA A 141 7.39 3.59 -13.38
CA ALA A 141 6.71 4.20 -12.24
C ALA A 141 6.99 3.40 -10.95
N PRO A 142 7.38 4.06 -9.84
CA PRO A 142 7.59 3.39 -8.57
C PRO A 142 6.27 2.91 -7.96
N ILE A 143 6.38 2.22 -6.84
CA ILE A 143 5.28 2.00 -5.91
C ILE A 143 5.57 2.79 -4.63
N VAL A 144 4.56 3.52 -4.14
CA VAL A 144 4.60 4.22 -2.85
C VAL A 144 3.61 3.53 -1.92
N SER A 145 4.09 3.06 -0.77
CA SER A 145 3.33 2.22 0.16
C SER A 145 3.33 2.81 1.57
N VAL A 146 2.20 3.36 1.99
CA VAL A 146 2.03 4.03 3.30
C VAL A 146 1.48 3.03 4.31
N SER A 147 2.05 2.97 5.51
CA SER A 147 1.60 2.11 6.62
C SER A 147 0.91 2.93 7.70
N LEU A 148 -0.25 2.46 8.17
CA LEU A 148 -1.02 3.12 9.23
C LEU A 148 -1.54 2.07 10.22
N GLY A 149 -1.33 2.29 11.50
CA GLY A 149 -1.96 1.50 12.57
C GLY A 149 -1.02 0.46 13.15
N VAL A 150 -1.53 -0.75 13.40
CA VAL A 150 -0.75 -1.84 14.01
C VAL A 150 0.50 -2.16 13.16
N PRO A 151 1.69 -2.29 13.76
CA PRO A 151 2.92 -2.54 13.01
C PRO A 151 2.92 -3.93 12.36
N ALA A 152 3.58 -4.07 11.21
CA ALA A 152 3.70 -5.33 10.49
C ALA A 152 5.11 -5.60 9.99
N VAL A 153 5.49 -6.88 9.91
CA VAL A 153 6.76 -7.28 9.31
C VAL A 153 6.60 -7.37 7.80
N PHE A 154 7.18 -6.40 7.10
CA PHE A 154 7.33 -6.39 5.66
C PHE A 154 8.51 -7.25 5.24
N GLN A 155 8.29 -8.10 4.24
CA GLN A 155 9.31 -8.94 3.65
C GLN A 155 9.68 -8.35 2.29
N PHE A 156 10.97 -8.14 2.04
CA PHE A 156 11.48 -7.57 0.80
C PHE A 156 12.64 -8.44 0.29
N GLY A 157 12.45 -9.08 -0.86
CA GLY A 157 13.38 -10.03 -1.46
C GLY A 157 14.11 -9.44 -2.67
N GLY A 158 14.29 -10.26 -3.71
CA GLY A 158 14.87 -9.87 -4.99
C GLY A 158 13.94 -10.23 -6.16
N LEU A 159 14.51 -10.37 -7.36
CA LEU A 159 13.76 -10.70 -8.59
C LEU A 159 13.22 -12.14 -8.58
N HIS A 160 13.86 -13.05 -7.84
CA HIS A 160 13.43 -14.43 -7.71
C HIS A 160 12.74 -14.68 -6.37
N ARG A 161 11.72 -15.54 -6.38
CA ARG A 161 10.95 -15.88 -5.18
C ARG A 161 11.81 -16.49 -4.07
N SER A 162 12.92 -17.14 -4.43
CA SER A 162 13.87 -17.79 -3.52
C SER A 162 14.97 -16.87 -3.00
N ASP A 163 15.05 -15.62 -3.47
CA ASP A 163 16.09 -14.69 -3.04
C ASP A 163 15.98 -14.39 -1.53
N PRO A 164 17.10 -14.11 -0.84
CA PRO A 164 17.08 -13.80 0.59
C PRO A 164 16.14 -12.64 0.92
N LEU A 165 15.34 -12.81 1.98
CA LEU A 165 14.36 -11.82 2.42
C LEU A 165 14.93 -10.93 3.52
N GLN A 166 14.95 -9.63 3.27
CA GLN A 166 15.01 -8.62 4.31
C GLN A 166 13.66 -8.57 5.05
N ARG A 167 13.69 -8.35 6.36
CA ARG A 167 12.50 -8.23 7.22
C ARG A 167 12.54 -6.89 7.91
N ILE A 168 11.59 -6.03 7.59
CA ILE A 168 11.52 -4.66 8.08
C ILE A 168 10.23 -4.53 8.87
N LEU A 169 10.30 -4.12 10.13
CA LEU A 169 9.11 -3.72 10.87
C LEU A 169 8.64 -2.38 10.31
N LEU A 170 7.44 -2.32 9.74
CA LEU A 170 6.81 -1.07 9.31
C LEU A 170 5.81 -0.63 10.38
N GLU A 171 5.98 0.59 10.86
CA GLU A 171 5.19 1.17 11.93
C GLU A 171 4.20 2.20 11.40
N HIS A 172 3.40 2.78 12.30
CA HIS A 172 2.44 3.80 11.94
C HIS A 172 3.14 5.04 11.36
N GLY A 173 2.74 5.43 10.15
CA GLY A 173 3.30 6.60 9.45
C GLY A 173 4.50 6.27 8.55
N ASP A 174 5.03 5.05 8.58
CA ASP A 174 6.12 4.66 7.69
C ASP A 174 5.66 4.57 6.23
N ILE A 175 6.52 4.99 5.31
CA ILE A 175 6.32 4.83 3.87
C ILE A 175 7.48 4.05 3.27
N VAL A 176 7.18 3.05 2.45
CA VAL A 176 8.19 2.41 1.60
C VAL A 176 7.97 2.86 0.17
N VAL A 177 9.04 3.28 -0.49
CA VAL A 177 9.03 3.57 -1.93
C VAL A 177 9.99 2.62 -2.59
N TRP A 178 9.55 1.91 -3.64
CA TRP A 178 10.45 1.06 -4.44
C TRP A 178 10.13 1.19 -5.93
N GLY A 179 11.19 1.28 -6.73
CA GLY A 179 11.13 1.39 -8.18
C GLY A 179 12.46 0.97 -8.80
N SER A 180 12.63 1.29 -10.08
CA SER A 180 13.85 0.99 -10.83
C SER A 180 14.25 -0.50 -10.69
N GLU A 181 15.49 -0.81 -10.27
CA GLU A 181 15.99 -2.18 -10.09
C GLU A 181 15.12 -3.02 -9.14
N SER A 182 14.55 -2.37 -8.11
CA SER A 182 13.73 -3.02 -7.10
C SER A 182 12.24 -3.09 -7.44
N ARG A 183 11.81 -2.50 -8.58
CA ARG A 183 10.39 -2.35 -8.95
C ARG A 183 9.62 -3.67 -8.95
N LEU A 184 10.29 -4.75 -9.35
CA LEU A 184 9.75 -6.10 -9.45
C LEU A 184 10.26 -7.03 -8.34
N PHE A 185 10.75 -6.51 -7.22
CA PHE A 185 11.19 -7.39 -6.13
C PHE A 185 10.00 -8.09 -5.47
N TYR A 186 10.20 -9.37 -5.15
CA TYR A 186 9.23 -10.14 -4.37
C TYR A 186 9.08 -9.52 -2.99
N HIS A 187 7.85 -9.26 -2.59
CA HIS A 187 7.56 -8.68 -1.30
C HIS A 187 6.23 -9.18 -0.73
N GLY A 188 6.03 -8.96 0.57
CA GLY A 188 4.84 -9.43 1.27
C GLY A 188 4.76 -8.93 2.70
N ILE A 189 3.65 -9.26 3.36
CA ILE A 189 3.39 -8.93 4.75
C ILE A 189 3.22 -10.24 5.51
N GLN A 190 4.05 -10.45 6.53
CA GLN A 190 3.86 -11.58 7.45
C GLN A 190 2.53 -11.45 8.18
N THR A 191 2.05 -12.56 8.73
CA THR A 191 0.85 -12.61 9.56
C THR A 191 0.85 -11.48 10.60
N LEU A 192 -0.14 -10.59 10.52
CA LEU A 192 -0.30 -9.49 11.44
C LEU A 192 -0.53 -10.06 12.85
N LYS A 193 0.34 -9.69 13.79
CA LYS A 193 0.18 -10.05 15.19
C LYS A 193 -0.99 -9.26 15.79
N ALA A 194 -1.67 -9.84 16.77
CA ALA A 194 -2.63 -9.08 17.56
C ALA A 194 -1.92 -7.90 18.23
N GLY A 195 -2.54 -6.73 18.17
CA GLY A 195 -2.00 -5.47 18.68
C GLY A 195 -3.10 -4.43 18.71
N PHE A 196 -2.78 -3.26 19.29
CA PHE A 196 -3.71 -2.15 19.37
C PHE A 196 -2.99 -0.86 19.03
N HIS A 197 -3.61 -0.03 18.19
CA HIS A 197 -3.17 1.31 17.86
C HIS A 197 -4.29 2.32 18.14
N PRO A 198 -4.03 3.46 18.81
CA PRO A 198 -5.07 4.40 19.26
C PRO A 198 -6.03 4.87 18.15
N MET A 199 -5.54 5.02 16.92
CA MET A 199 -6.33 5.54 15.81
C MET A 199 -7.04 4.47 14.97
N THR A 200 -6.62 3.20 15.07
CA THR A 200 -7.08 2.13 14.16
C THR A 200 -7.58 0.88 14.88
N GLY A 201 -7.55 0.87 16.21
CA GLY A 201 -7.88 -0.31 17.01
C GLY A 201 -6.90 -1.44 16.70
N GLU A 202 -7.43 -2.63 16.38
CA GLU A 202 -6.63 -3.82 16.04
C GLU A 202 -6.15 -3.87 14.58
N PHE A 203 -6.55 -2.89 13.76
CA PHE A 203 -6.28 -2.95 12.33
C PHE A 203 -4.97 -2.26 11.94
N ARG A 204 -4.34 -2.83 10.92
CA ARG A 204 -3.37 -2.13 10.06
C ARG A 204 -4.04 -1.76 8.74
N TYR A 205 -3.80 -0.54 8.28
CA TYR A 205 -4.10 -0.10 6.94
C TYR A 205 -2.83 0.10 6.14
N ASN A 206 -2.94 -0.07 4.82
CA ASN A 206 -1.89 0.27 3.89
C ASN A 206 -2.47 0.88 2.61
N LEU A 207 -1.89 1.98 2.17
CA LEU A 207 -2.20 2.64 0.90
C LEU A 207 -1.08 2.35 -0.07
N THR A 208 -1.37 1.72 -1.20
CA THR A 208 -0.38 1.41 -2.23
C THR A 208 -0.72 2.16 -3.51
N PHE A 209 0.06 3.19 -3.80
CA PHE A 209 -0.09 4.07 -4.95
C PHE A 209 0.70 3.56 -6.13
N ARG A 210 0.06 3.56 -7.31
CA ARG A 210 0.62 3.06 -8.57
C ARG A 210 0.16 3.91 -9.75
N GLN A 211 0.89 3.81 -10.86
CA GLN A 211 0.45 4.25 -12.17
C GLN A 211 0.09 3.00 -12.97
N ALA A 212 -1.19 2.77 -13.17
CA ALA A 212 -1.78 1.57 -13.72
C ALA A 212 -2.36 1.78 -15.13
N ALA A 213 -2.57 3.02 -15.55
CA ALA A 213 -2.97 3.33 -16.93
C ALA A 213 -1.75 3.29 -17.87
N GLU A 214 -2.02 2.92 -19.12
CA GLU A 214 -1.08 3.20 -20.22
C GLU A 214 -1.07 4.71 -20.47
N LYS A 215 0.09 5.35 -20.39
CA LYS A 215 0.26 6.74 -20.82
C LYS A 215 0.71 6.74 -22.28
N GLU A 216 0.01 7.48 -23.13
CA GLU A 216 0.40 7.78 -24.51
C GLU A 216 1.76 8.47 -24.59
#